data_AF-A0A067EFT3-F1
#
_entry.id   AF-A0A067EFT3-F1
#
_cell.length_a   1.000
_cell.length_b   1.000
_cell.length_c   1.000
_cell.angle_alpha   90.00
_cell.angle_beta   90.00
_cell.angle_gamma   90.00
#
_symmetry.space_group_name_H-M   'P 1'
#
loop_
_entity.id
_entity.type
_entity.pdbx_description
1 polymer ?
#
loop_
_entity_poly.entity_id
_entity_poly.type
_entity_poly.pdbx_seq_one_letter_code
_entity_poly.pdbx_strand_id
1 'polypeptide(L)'
;MAEVATLMETEERVVNAEMLDMPESLKNHIIQEENGKDIVLVMNKKIGKTDLNKNDNRLLIAWGNVRDYNFLNQEEKSILNSKKGANKGIEVSVIPPSLESNVKLKLKKWNTGYCLTDKWHSLVVNNQENGLEIGVTVKLYSFRNNSSE
;
A
#
# COMPACT_ATOMS: atom_id res chain seq x y z
N MET A 1 16.00 -8.03 30.20
CA MET A 1 16.58 -8.91 29.16
C MET A 1 15.52 -9.84 28.56
N ALA A 2 14.70 -10.55 29.34
CA ALA A 2 13.67 -11.48 28.80
C ALA A 2 12.52 -10.79 28.04
N GLU A 3 12.02 -9.65 28.52
CA GLU A 3 10.87 -8.95 27.91
C GLU A 3 11.18 -8.37 26.52
N VAL A 4 12.41 -7.90 26.31
CA VAL A 4 12.85 -7.33 25.04
C VAL A 4 12.99 -8.40 23.96
N ALA A 5 13.51 -9.58 24.32
CA ALA A 5 13.65 -10.70 23.38
C ALA A 5 12.28 -11.25 22.95
N THR A 6 11.31 -11.35 23.86
CA THR A 6 9.94 -11.81 23.53
C THR A 6 9.20 -10.83 22.62
N LEU A 7 9.36 -9.52 22.83
CA LEU A 7 8.79 -8.51 21.93
C LEU A 7 9.39 -8.60 20.52
N MET A 8 10.72 -8.70 20.41
CA MET A 8 11.40 -8.83 19.12
C MET A 8 11.03 -10.13 18.40
N GLU A 9 10.98 -11.28 19.10
CA GLU A 9 10.54 -12.55 18.50
C GLU A 9 9.07 -12.52 18.07
N THR A 10 8.22 -11.79 18.80
CA THR A 10 6.80 -11.65 18.45
C THR A 10 6.62 -10.75 17.24
N GLU A 11 7.31 -9.60 17.20
CA GLU A 11 7.33 -8.69 16.05
C GLU A 11 7.91 -9.38 14.81
N GLU A 12 9.03 -10.08 14.93
CA GLU A 12 9.66 -10.80 13.82
C GLU A 12 8.77 -11.95 13.30
N ARG A 13 8.10 -12.70 14.18
CA ARG A 13 7.12 -13.72 13.76
C ARG A 13 5.90 -13.11 13.07
N VAL A 14 5.40 -11.97 13.53
CA VAL A 14 4.27 -11.27 12.90
C VAL A 14 4.65 -10.74 11.52
N VAL A 15 5.81 -10.08 11.39
CA VAL A 15 6.34 -9.60 10.10
C VAL A 15 6.52 -10.77 9.11
N ASN A 16 7.09 -11.89 9.58
CA ASN A 16 7.24 -13.09 8.76
C ASN A 16 5.90 -13.73 8.36
N ALA A 17 4.90 -13.74 9.24
CA ALA A 17 3.57 -14.28 8.95
C ALA A 17 2.80 -13.42 7.93
N GLU A 18 2.92 -12.10 7.98
CA GLU A 18 2.28 -11.19 7.02
C GLU A 18 2.89 -11.29 5.62
N MET A 19 4.18 -11.61 5.53
CA MET A 19 4.86 -11.94 4.27
C MET A 19 4.55 -13.34 3.74
N LEU A 20 4.12 -14.28 4.61
CA LEU A 20 3.77 -15.65 4.21
C LEU A 20 2.49 -15.70 3.38
N ASP A 21 1.60 -14.74 3.58
CA ASP A 21 0.29 -14.66 2.92
C ASP A 21 0.28 -13.63 1.75
N MET A 22 1.48 -13.30 1.25
CA MET A 22 1.70 -12.56 0.01
C MET A 22 1.80 -13.55 -1.16
N PRO A 23 1.14 -13.30 -2.31
CA PRO A 23 1.30 -14.13 -3.50
C PRO A 23 2.77 -14.22 -3.92
N GLU A 24 3.23 -15.43 -4.23
CA GLU A 24 4.64 -15.69 -4.56
C GLU A 24 5.11 -14.89 -5.78
N SER A 25 4.24 -14.71 -6.78
CA SER A 25 4.51 -13.87 -7.95
C SER A 25 4.80 -12.42 -7.58
N LEU A 26 3.96 -11.81 -6.72
CA LEU A 26 4.16 -10.46 -6.21
C LEU A 26 5.43 -10.36 -5.36
N LYS A 27 5.67 -11.35 -4.49
CA LYS A 27 6.86 -11.39 -3.63
C LYS A 27 8.13 -11.44 -4.48
N ASN A 28 8.17 -12.30 -5.49
CA ASN A 28 9.31 -12.41 -6.40
C ASN A 28 9.52 -11.12 -7.19
N HIS A 29 8.45 -10.50 -7.69
CA HIS A 29 8.53 -9.22 -8.38
C HIS A 29 9.12 -8.12 -7.48
N ILE A 30 8.62 -7.98 -6.24
CA ILE A 30 9.15 -6.99 -5.28
C ILE A 30 10.62 -7.24 -4.98
N ILE A 31 11.01 -8.48 -4.66
CA ILE A 31 12.38 -8.77 -4.17
C ILE A 31 13.40 -8.81 -5.31
N GLN A 32 13.06 -9.45 -6.43
CA GLN A 32 14.00 -9.78 -7.48
C GLN A 32 14.06 -8.70 -8.57
N GLU A 33 12.92 -8.10 -8.92
CA GLU A 33 12.85 -7.11 -10.00
C GLU A 33 12.99 -5.67 -9.44
N GLU A 34 12.29 -5.38 -8.35
CA GLU A 34 12.32 -4.04 -7.74
C GLU A 34 13.38 -3.86 -6.65
N ASN A 35 14.14 -4.92 -6.30
CA ASN A 35 15.10 -4.92 -5.18
C ASN A 35 14.49 -4.33 -3.88
N GLY A 36 13.21 -4.66 -3.66
CA GLY A 36 12.38 -4.10 -2.60
C GLY A 36 12.77 -4.61 -1.23
N LYS A 37 12.78 -3.69 -0.26
CA LYS A 37 13.13 -3.93 1.15
C LYS A 37 12.09 -3.31 2.08
N ASP A 38 12.21 -3.56 3.37
CA ASP A 38 11.34 -2.99 4.42
C ASP A 38 9.85 -3.18 4.10
N ILE A 39 9.51 -4.41 3.70
CA ILE A 39 8.16 -4.77 3.27
C ILE A 39 7.24 -4.76 4.49
N VAL A 40 6.18 -3.97 4.43
CA VAL A 40 5.17 -3.86 5.50
C VAL A 40 3.76 -4.01 4.95
N LEU A 41 2.89 -4.68 5.70
CA LEU A 41 1.47 -4.70 5.39
C LEU A 41 0.85 -3.37 5.82
N VAL A 42 0.35 -2.60 4.86
CA VAL A 42 -0.30 -1.30 5.11
C VAL A 42 -1.74 -1.50 5.55
N MET A 43 -2.49 -2.38 4.87
CA MET A 43 -3.88 -2.67 5.19
C MET A 43 -4.34 -4.01 4.64
N ASN A 44 -5.41 -4.54 5.23
CA ASN A 44 -6.27 -5.56 4.63
C ASN A 44 -7.73 -5.09 4.72
N LYS A 45 -8.47 -5.13 3.61
CA LYS A 45 -9.89 -4.77 3.62
C LYS A 45 -10.68 -5.46 2.53
N LYS A 46 -11.99 -5.58 2.73
CA LYS A 46 -12.91 -5.88 1.63
C LYS A 46 -13.08 -4.64 0.76
N ILE A 47 -12.99 -4.82 -0.55
CA ILE A 47 -13.22 -3.76 -1.53
C ILE A 47 -14.69 -3.36 -1.51
N GLY A 48 -14.94 -2.06 -1.37
CA GLY A 48 -16.28 -1.49 -1.37
C GLY A 48 -16.64 -0.87 -2.73
N LYS A 49 -17.94 -0.54 -2.90
CA LYS A 49 -18.45 0.09 -4.13
C LYS A 49 -17.71 1.39 -4.49
N THR A 50 -17.38 2.22 -3.50
CA THR A 50 -16.68 3.49 -3.73
C THR A 50 -15.24 3.28 -4.18
N ASP A 51 -14.60 2.17 -3.81
CA ASP A 51 -13.24 1.87 -4.27
C ASP A 51 -13.20 1.49 -5.77
N LEU A 52 -14.32 1.00 -6.30
CA LEU A 52 -14.46 0.58 -7.71
C LEU A 52 -15.16 1.63 -8.58
N ASN A 53 -15.70 2.69 -8.00
CA ASN A 53 -16.49 3.67 -8.75
C ASN A 53 -15.58 4.63 -9.53
N LYS A 54 -15.81 4.76 -10.84
CA LYS A 54 -15.08 5.66 -11.73
C LYS A 54 -15.08 7.12 -11.26
N ASN A 55 -16.18 7.58 -10.67
CA ASN A 55 -16.28 8.97 -10.23
C ASN A 55 -15.55 9.22 -8.90
N ASP A 56 -15.40 8.19 -8.06
CA ASP A 56 -14.61 8.27 -6.83
C ASP A 56 -13.10 8.17 -7.13
N ASN A 57 -12.73 7.31 -8.08
CA ASN A 57 -11.38 7.15 -8.62
C ASN A 57 -10.28 7.06 -7.54
N ARG A 58 -10.54 6.27 -6.50
CA ARG A 58 -9.65 6.12 -5.35
C ARG A 58 -9.77 4.78 -4.65
N LEU A 59 -8.71 4.38 -3.96
CA LEU A 59 -8.73 3.36 -2.92
C LEU A 59 -8.58 4.03 -1.55
N LEU A 60 -9.58 3.92 -0.68
CA LEU A 60 -9.51 4.47 0.68
C LEU A 60 -8.83 3.51 1.65
N ILE A 61 -7.73 3.95 2.26
CA ILE A 61 -7.05 3.31 3.38
C ILE A 61 -7.53 4.02 4.65
N ALA A 62 -8.70 3.61 5.16
CA ALA A 62 -9.28 4.23 6.34
C ALA A 62 -8.38 4.05 7.57
N TRP A 63 -8.36 5.02 8.50
CA TRP A 63 -7.50 4.96 9.70
C TRP A 63 -7.62 3.65 10.48
N GLY A 64 -8.83 3.12 10.64
CA GLY A 64 -9.07 1.86 11.34
C GLY A 64 -8.58 0.60 10.61
N ASN A 65 -8.20 0.71 9.34
CA ASN A 65 -7.68 -0.39 8.54
C ASN A 65 -6.15 -0.32 8.37
N VAL A 66 -5.49 0.75 8.83
CA VAL A 66 -4.03 0.86 8.77
C VAL A 66 -3.43 -0.09 9.78
N ARG A 67 -2.57 -1.00 9.30
CA ARG A 67 -1.88 -2.02 10.11
C ARG A 67 -0.53 -1.52 10.60
N ASP A 68 0.25 -0.92 9.70
CA ASP A 68 1.53 -0.31 10.02
C ASP A 68 1.61 1.11 9.45
N TYR A 69 2.02 2.08 10.27
CA TYR A 69 2.25 3.48 9.91
C TYR A 69 3.70 3.78 9.48
N ASN A 70 4.59 2.80 9.56
CA ASN A 70 5.99 2.88 9.15
C ASN A 70 6.17 2.76 7.62
N PHE A 71 5.09 2.46 6.90
CA PHE A 71 5.05 2.55 5.44
C PHE A 71 5.35 3.97 4.92
N LEU A 72 5.30 4.99 5.78
CA LEU A 72 5.72 6.36 5.46
C LEU A 72 6.93 6.79 6.31
N ASN A 73 7.93 7.36 5.66
CA ASN A 73 9.06 8.00 6.31
C ASN A 73 8.67 9.40 6.82
N GLN A 74 9.58 10.05 7.55
CA GLN A 74 9.30 11.34 8.19
C GLN A 74 9.06 12.47 7.17
N GLU A 75 9.76 12.45 6.04
CA GLU A 75 9.59 13.44 4.98
C GLU A 75 8.24 13.30 4.30
N GLU A 76 7.85 12.09 3.90
CA GLU A 76 6.55 11.77 3.30
C GLU A 76 5.41 12.17 4.25
N LYS A 77 5.55 11.85 5.55
CA LYS A 77 4.61 12.29 6.60
C LYS A 77 4.51 13.83 6.64
N SER A 78 5.64 14.53 6.59
CA SER A 78 5.69 16.00 6.59
C SER A 78 4.96 16.59 5.38
N ILE A 79 5.22 16.06 4.18
CA ILE A 79 4.55 16.48 2.95
C ILE A 79 3.04 16.28 3.08
N LEU A 80 2.60 15.08 3.46
CA LEU A 80 1.18 14.73 3.59
C LEU A 80 0.45 15.47 4.71
N ASN A 81 1.16 15.96 5.73
CA ASN A 81 0.59 16.77 6.81
C ASN A 81 0.52 18.28 6.46
N SER A 82 1.31 18.74 5.48
CA SER A 82 1.24 20.13 5.03
C SER A 82 -0.04 20.38 4.22
N LYS A 83 -0.68 21.55 4.35
CA LYS A 83 -1.90 21.88 3.56
C LYS A 83 -1.69 21.73 2.05
N LYS A 84 -0.54 22.17 1.55
CA LYS A 84 -0.18 22.09 0.12
C LYS A 84 0.07 20.64 -0.31
N GLY A 85 0.80 19.87 0.50
CA GLY A 85 1.14 18.49 0.20
C GLY A 85 -0.03 17.51 0.39
N ALA A 86 -0.94 17.74 1.34
CA ALA A 86 -2.19 16.98 1.45
C ALA A 86 -3.05 17.09 0.18
N ASN A 87 -3.12 18.30 -0.41
CA ASN A 87 -3.85 18.52 -1.65
C ASN A 87 -3.15 17.92 -2.87
N LYS A 88 -1.82 18.05 -2.97
CA LYS A 88 -1.04 17.52 -4.10
C LYS A 88 -0.85 16.01 -4.03
N GLY A 89 -0.64 15.46 -2.84
CA GLY A 89 -0.18 14.10 -2.61
C GLY A 89 1.31 13.91 -2.91
N ILE A 90 1.78 12.69 -2.65
CA ILE A 90 3.06 12.18 -3.14
C ILE A 90 2.79 11.23 -4.31
N GLU A 91 3.61 11.26 -5.35
CA GLU A 91 3.56 10.26 -6.41
C GLU A 91 4.10 8.94 -5.87
N VAL A 92 3.42 7.84 -6.17
CA VAL A 92 3.84 6.50 -5.78
C VAL A 92 3.72 5.55 -6.96
N SER A 93 4.70 4.66 -7.11
CA SER A 93 4.60 3.51 -7.99
C SER A 93 3.85 2.40 -7.26
N VAL A 94 2.89 1.78 -7.94
CA VAL A 94 2.09 0.68 -7.41
C VAL A 94 2.28 -0.52 -8.33
N ILE A 95 2.48 -1.70 -7.75
CA ILE A 95 2.39 -2.97 -8.47
C ILE A 95 0.98 -3.51 -8.21
N PRO A 96 0.09 -3.51 -9.21
CA PRO A 96 -1.25 -4.07 -9.05
C PRO A 96 -1.20 -5.60 -9.14
N PRO A 97 -2.31 -6.32 -8.85
CA PRO A 97 -2.33 -7.78 -8.91
C PRO A 97 -1.90 -8.38 -10.26
N SER A 98 -2.13 -7.68 -11.38
CA SER A 98 -1.68 -8.10 -12.72
C SER A 98 -0.18 -7.97 -12.95
N LEU A 99 0.56 -7.40 -12.00
CA LEU A 99 1.98 -7.06 -12.12
C LEU A 99 2.29 -6.05 -13.24
N GLU A 100 1.30 -5.26 -13.64
CA GLU A 100 1.49 -4.18 -14.62
C GLU A 100 2.54 -3.18 -14.11
N SER A 101 3.59 -3.01 -14.90
CA SER A 101 4.65 -2.04 -14.61
C SER A 101 4.15 -0.59 -14.78
N ASN A 102 4.89 0.38 -14.21
CA ASN A 102 4.65 1.82 -14.44
C ASN A 102 3.27 2.37 -14.00
N VAL A 103 2.57 1.70 -13.08
CA VAL A 103 1.33 2.23 -12.51
C VAL A 103 1.65 3.30 -11.47
N LYS A 104 1.64 4.56 -11.91
CA LYS A 104 1.86 5.74 -11.07
C LYS A 104 0.55 6.31 -10.56
N LEU A 105 0.40 6.37 -9.24
CA LEU A 105 -0.74 6.94 -8.54
C LEU A 105 -0.31 8.09 -7.63
N LYS A 106 -1.28 8.73 -6.96
CA LYS A 106 -1.01 9.68 -5.89
C LYS A 106 -1.52 9.18 -4.56
N LEU A 107 -0.65 9.11 -3.56
CA LEU A 107 -1.04 8.94 -2.17
C LEU A 107 -1.35 10.31 -1.56
N LYS A 108 -2.54 10.44 -1.00
CA LYS A 108 -2.99 11.64 -0.27
C LYS A 108 -3.43 11.28 1.14
N LYS A 109 -3.29 12.23 2.07
CA LYS A 109 -3.86 12.14 3.41
C LYS A 109 -5.16 12.94 3.47
N TRP A 110 -6.24 12.29 3.87
CA TRP A 110 -7.57 12.87 4.07
C TRP A 110 -7.93 12.79 5.56
N ASN A 111 -9.03 13.43 5.96
CA ASN A 111 -9.50 13.38 7.35
C ASN A 111 -9.84 11.95 7.81
N THR A 112 -10.24 11.07 6.89
CA THR A 112 -10.71 9.70 7.19
C THR A 112 -9.65 8.61 6.97
N GLY A 113 -8.48 8.95 6.43
CA GLY A 113 -7.46 7.98 6.08
C GLY A 113 -6.49 8.46 5.01
N TYR A 114 -5.71 7.54 4.46
CA TYR A 114 -4.98 7.77 3.23
C TYR A 114 -5.82 7.35 2.02
N CYS A 115 -5.53 7.91 0.85
CA CYS A 115 -6.15 7.50 -0.40
C CYS A 115 -5.11 7.37 -1.52
N LEU A 116 -5.11 6.25 -2.23
CA LEU A 116 -4.51 6.17 -3.56
C LEU A 116 -5.51 6.75 -4.55
N THR A 117 -5.07 7.70 -5.38
CA THR A 117 -5.93 8.54 -6.22
C THR A 117 -5.32 8.76 -7.62
N ASP A 118 -5.92 9.66 -8.39
CA ASP A 118 -5.50 10.13 -9.72
C ASP A 118 -5.84 9.15 -10.85
N LYS A 119 -5.13 8.04 -10.95
CA LYS A 119 -5.32 7.05 -12.03
C LYS A 119 -5.76 5.68 -11.52
N TRP A 120 -6.21 5.61 -10.27
CA TRP A 120 -6.61 4.37 -9.60
C TRP A 120 -7.61 3.57 -10.45
N HIS A 121 -8.70 4.19 -10.88
CA HIS A 121 -9.71 3.49 -11.64
C HIS A 121 -9.22 3.13 -13.05
N SER A 122 -8.57 4.07 -13.74
CA SER A 122 -8.17 3.86 -15.13
C SER A 122 -7.05 2.83 -15.30
N LEU A 123 -6.14 2.71 -14.33
CA LEU A 123 -4.98 1.82 -14.41
C LEU A 123 -5.15 0.54 -13.57
N VAL A 124 -5.92 0.59 -12.48
CA VAL A 124 -6.08 -0.57 -11.58
C VAL A 124 -7.45 -1.22 -11.75
N VAL A 125 -8.54 -0.48 -11.57
CA VAL A 125 -9.90 -1.07 -11.60
C VAL A 125 -10.31 -1.53 -12.99
N ASN A 126 -9.98 -0.77 -14.03
CA ASN A 126 -10.33 -1.10 -15.42
C ASN A 126 -9.54 -2.29 -15.98
N ASN A 127 -8.42 -2.67 -15.36
CA ASN A 127 -7.68 -3.84 -15.79
C ASN A 127 -8.31 -5.09 -15.15
N GLN A 128 -8.97 -5.90 -15.96
CA GLN A 128 -9.69 -7.10 -15.52
C GLN A 128 -8.75 -8.16 -14.92
N GLU A 129 -7.47 -8.17 -15.30
CA GLU A 129 -6.48 -9.08 -14.72
C GLU A 129 -6.22 -8.80 -13.24
N ASN A 130 -6.58 -7.61 -12.75
CA ASN A 130 -6.50 -7.29 -11.32
C ASN A 130 -7.61 -7.94 -10.48
N GLY A 131 -8.66 -8.50 -11.10
CA GLY A 131 -9.71 -9.26 -10.42
C GLY A 131 -10.45 -8.49 -9.31
N LEU A 132 -10.53 -7.16 -9.41
CA LEU A 132 -11.12 -6.33 -8.37
C LEU A 132 -12.64 -6.34 -8.46
N GLU A 133 -13.28 -6.98 -7.48
CA GLU A 133 -14.74 -7.06 -7.36
C GLU A 133 -15.23 -6.66 -5.96
N ILE A 134 -16.51 -6.32 -5.82
CA ILE A 134 -17.07 -5.95 -4.52
C ILE A 134 -16.97 -7.14 -3.56
N GLY A 135 -16.42 -6.89 -2.37
CA GLY A 135 -16.33 -7.90 -1.31
C GLY A 135 -15.08 -8.75 -1.33
N VAL A 136 -14.26 -8.71 -2.40
CA VAL A 136 -12.94 -9.37 -2.40
C VAL A 136 -12.02 -8.68 -1.40
N THR A 137 -11.19 -9.47 -0.71
CA THR A 137 -10.21 -8.93 0.23
C THR A 137 -8.97 -8.51 -0.53
N VAL A 138 -8.61 -7.24 -0.43
CA VAL A 138 -7.34 -6.70 -0.93
C VAL A 138 -6.41 -6.45 0.23
N LYS A 139 -5.15 -6.84 0.06
CA LYS A 139 -4.03 -6.45 0.90
C LYS A 139 -3.18 -5.44 0.15
N LEU A 140 -2.76 -4.41 0.87
CA LEU A 140 -1.83 -3.43 0.35
C LEU A 140 -0.54 -3.54 1.14
N TYR A 141 0.56 -3.75 0.43
CA TYR A 141 1.91 -3.76 0.98
C TYR A 141 2.65 -2.50 0.54
N SER A 142 3.61 -2.06 1.35
CA SER A 142 4.58 -1.04 0.98
C SER A 142 5.97 -1.62 1.14
N PHE A 143 6.89 -1.13 0.33
CA PHE A 143 8.30 -1.49 0.37
C PHE A 143 9.12 -0.29 -0.10
N ARG A 144 10.42 -0.32 0.19
CA ARG A 144 11.40 0.68 -0.24
C ARG A 144 12.23 0.11 -1.38
N ASN A 145 12.43 0.91 -2.43
CA ASN A 145 13.35 0.61 -3.51
C ASN A 145 14.50 1.63 -3.44
N ASN A 146 15.74 1.14 -3.43
CA ASN A 146 16.95 1.96 -3.33
C ASN A 146 17.28 2.74 -4.60
N SER A 147 16.50 2.63 -5.67
CA SER A 147 16.72 3.37 -6.93
C SER A 147 16.24 4.84 -6.87
N SER A 148 15.87 5.33 -5.69
CA SER A 148 15.47 6.73 -5.43
C SER A 148 16.37 7.37 -4.36
N GLU A 149 17.68 7.38 -4.58
CA GLU A 149 18.61 8.38 -4.01
C GLU A 149 19.29 9.14 -5.16
#